data_AF-A0A7X9WK53-F1
#
_entry.id   AF-A0A7X9WK53-F1
#
_cell.length_a   1.000
_cell.length_b   1.000
_cell.length_c   1.000
_cell.angle_alpha   90.00
_cell.angle_beta   90.00
_cell.angle_gamma   90.00
#
_symmetry.space_group_name_H-M   'P 1'
#
loop_
_entity.id
_entity.type
_entity.pdbx_description
1 polymer ?
#
loop_
_entity_poly.entity_id
_entity_poly.type
_entity_poly.pdbx_seq_one_letter_code
_entity_poly.pdbx_strand_id
1 'polypeptide(L)'
;MRLVLASVAATLMFATAAQAQDAPAPVVGGFSATEATPEVTKAAEFALGELKIPADQLDRVEDVEKQVVAGMNYRFTLVLKDGHKWKVQVWAKLDRSYELTHSEEVHAH
;
A
#
# COMPACT_ATOMS: atom_id res chain seq x y z
N MET A 1 -16.67 -3.67 -58.75
CA MET A 1 -15.38 -4.15 -58.20
C MET A 1 -14.49 -2.92 -57.97
N ARG A 2 -14.33 -2.50 -56.69
CA ARG A 2 -13.40 -1.49 -56.09
C ARG A 2 -13.27 -0.13 -56.81
N LEU A 3 -13.89 1.00 -56.43
CA LEU A 3 -13.82 1.84 -55.21
C LEU A 3 -12.41 2.08 -54.65
N VAL A 4 -11.89 3.31 -54.77
CA VAL A 4 -11.23 4.08 -53.69
C VAL A 4 -11.47 5.58 -53.93
N LEU A 5 -12.28 6.19 -53.07
CA LEU A 5 -12.34 7.64 -52.86
C LEU A 5 -11.06 8.08 -52.14
N ALA A 6 -10.42 9.15 -52.61
CA ALA A 6 -9.32 9.80 -51.92
C ALA A 6 -9.87 10.72 -50.83
N SER A 7 -9.92 10.21 -49.59
CA SER A 7 -10.18 11.01 -48.40
C SER A 7 -8.87 11.60 -47.89
N VAL A 8 -8.77 12.93 -47.90
CA VAL A 8 -7.65 13.67 -47.29
C VAL A 8 -7.73 13.49 -45.77
N ALA A 9 -6.79 12.72 -45.22
CA ALA A 9 -6.65 12.51 -43.79
C ALA A 9 -6.02 13.76 -43.15
N ALA A 10 -6.84 14.57 -42.48
CA ALA A 10 -6.38 15.61 -41.58
C ALA A 10 -5.86 14.95 -40.29
N THR A 11 -4.54 14.95 -40.11
CA THR A 11 -3.88 14.41 -38.92
C THR A 11 -4.05 15.38 -37.75
N LEU A 12 -4.99 15.09 -36.85
CA LEU A 12 -5.08 15.75 -35.55
C LEU A 12 -4.06 15.08 -34.60
N MET A 13 -2.97 15.80 -34.32
CA MET A 13 -2.10 15.50 -33.18
C MET A 13 -2.89 15.71 -31.90
N PHE A 14 -3.26 14.62 -31.21
CA PHE A 14 -3.67 14.70 -29.81
C PHE A 14 -2.42 14.65 -28.94
N ALA A 15 -2.00 15.82 -28.45
CA ALA A 15 -1.08 15.91 -27.32
C ALA A 15 -1.77 15.29 -26.10
N THR A 16 -1.27 14.15 -25.64
CA THR A 16 -1.71 13.55 -24.37
C THR A 16 -1.10 14.38 -23.25
N ALA A 17 -1.86 15.33 -22.71
CA ALA A 17 -1.51 15.96 -21.44
C ALA A 17 -1.61 14.86 -20.37
N ALA A 18 -0.50 14.55 -19.70
CA ALA A 18 -0.49 13.67 -18.55
C ALA A 18 -1.42 14.26 -17.48
N GLN A 19 -2.58 13.63 -17.27
CA GLN A 19 -3.48 14.02 -16.21
C GLN A 19 -2.82 13.62 -14.89
N ALA A 20 -2.31 14.61 -14.16
CA ALA A 20 -2.00 14.46 -12.74
C ALA A 20 -3.31 14.06 -12.05
N GLN A 21 -3.38 12.82 -11.57
CA GLN A 21 -4.54 12.31 -10.86
C GLN A 21 -4.62 13.06 -9.53
N ASP A 22 -5.65 13.88 -9.35
CA ASP A 22 -6.04 14.42 -8.04
C ASP A 22 -6.37 13.23 -7.14
N ALA A 23 -5.40 12.81 -6.31
CA ALA A 23 -5.67 11.86 -5.25
C ALA A 23 -6.64 12.53 -4.27
N PRO A 24 -7.82 11.94 -3.98
CA PRO A 24 -8.77 12.54 -3.05
C PRO A 24 -8.10 12.76 -1.69
N ALA A 25 -8.33 13.95 -1.11
CA ALA A 25 -7.77 14.30 0.20
C ALA A 25 -8.16 13.25 1.25
N PRO A 26 -7.23 12.81 2.12
CA PRO A 26 -7.51 11.79 3.13
C PRO A 26 -8.69 12.20 4.01
N VAL A 27 -9.71 11.33 4.12
CA VAL A 27 -10.82 11.53 5.06
C VAL A 27 -10.26 11.41 6.48
N VAL A 28 -10.39 12.47 7.28
CA VAL A 28 -9.91 12.48 8.67
C VAL A 28 -10.61 11.36 9.46
N GLY A 29 -9.81 10.44 10.01
CA GLY A 29 -10.29 9.28 10.77
C GLY A 29 -10.47 7.99 9.98
N GLY A 30 -10.36 8.02 8.64
CA GLY A 30 -10.32 6.82 7.80
C GLY A 30 -8.89 6.28 7.63
N PHE A 31 -8.77 5.05 7.12
CA PHE A 31 -7.50 4.59 6.56
C PHE A 31 -7.18 5.36 5.28
N SER A 32 -5.92 5.71 5.12
CA SER A 32 -5.40 6.39 3.93
C SER A 32 -4.10 5.73 3.50
N ALA A 33 -3.94 5.52 2.20
CA ALA A 33 -2.71 4.98 1.64
C ALA A 33 -1.51 5.89 1.99
N THR A 34 -0.37 5.28 2.26
CA THR A 34 0.87 5.98 2.57
C THR A 34 2.07 5.16 2.07
N GLU A 35 3.22 5.79 1.93
CA GLU A 35 4.46 5.06 1.62
C GLU A 35 5.01 4.35 2.87
N ALA A 36 5.98 3.46 2.67
CA ALA A 36 6.72 2.81 3.75
C ALA A 36 7.70 3.80 4.41
N THR A 37 7.17 4.66 5.28
CA THR A 37 7.96 5.62 6.06
C THR A 37 8.75 4.91 7.17
N PRO A 38 9.76 5.56 7.80
CA PRO A 38 10.49 4.96 8.93
C PRO A 38 9.61 4.49 10.10
N GLU A 39 8.45 5.14 10.31
CA GLU A 39 7.47 4.71 11.31
C GLU A 39 6.78 3.40 10.91
N VAL A 40 6.46 3.23 9.62
CA VAL A 40 5.92 1.98 9.07
C VAL A 40 6.97 0.87 9.20
N THR A 41 8.24 1.15 8.92
CA THR A 41 9.33 0.18 9.10
C THR A 41 9.41 -0.32 10.55
N LYS A 42 9.34 0.58 11.54
CA LYS A 42 9.31 0.20 12.96
C LYS A 42 8.08 -0.63 13.32
N ALA A 43 6.91 -0.28 12.77
CA ALA A 43 5.70 -1.06 12.97
C ALA A 43 5.82 -2.46 12.35
N ALA A 44 6.45 -2.59 11.17
CA ALA A 44 6.71 -3.86 10.51
C ALA A 44 7.70 -4.73 11.31
N GLU A 45 8.81 -4.17 11.79
CA GLU A 45 9.76 -4.85 12.67
C GLU A 45 9.08 -5.38 13.95
N PHE A 46 8.23 -4.56 14.57
CA PHE A 46 7.44 -4.97 15.72
C PHE A 46 6.50 -6.13 15.38
N ALA A 47 5.76 -6.06 14.27
CA ALA A 47 4.86 -7.12 13.83
C ALA A 47 5.59 -8.44 13.56
N LEU A 48 6.77 -8.40 12.93
CA LEU A 48 7.61 -9.59 12.72
C LEU A 48 8.01 -10.24 14.04
N GLY A 49 8.40 -9.43 15.04
CA GLY A 49 8.73 -9.90 16.39
C GLY A 49 7.55 -10.57 17.11
N GLU A 50 6.34 -10.03 16.96
CA GLU A 50 5.12 -10.61 17.52
C GLU A 50 4.76 -11.94 16.82
N LEU A 51 4.86 -11.98 15.49
CA LEU A 51 4.62 -13.17 14.67
C LEU A 51 5.74 -14.23 14.75
N LYS A 52 6.83 -13.94 15.46
CA LYS A 52 8.03 -14.79 15.55
C LYS A 52 8.66 -15.09 14.18
N ILE A 53 8.54 -14.15 13.25
CA ILE A 53 9.16 -14.21 11.93
C ILE A 53 10.51 -13.48 12.01
N PRO A 54 11.63 -14.13 11.65
CA PRO A 54 12.92 -13.47 11.58
C PRO A 54 12.93 -12.29 10.59
N ALA A 55 13.59 -11.19 10.93
CA ALA A 55 13.61 -9.98 10.10
C ALA A 55 14.24 -10.21 8.72
N ASP A 56 15.18 -11.15 8.60
CA ASP A 56 15.81 -11.54 7.34
C ASP A 56 14.89 -12.33 6.40
N GLN A 57 13.72 -12.78 6.87
CA GLN A 57 12.69 -13.42 6.03
C GLN A 57 11.76 -12.41 5.36
N LEU A 58 11.74 -11.15 5.83
CA LEU A 58 10.98 -10.10 5.17
C LEU A 58 11.61 -9.79 3.80
N ASP A 59 10.81 -9.86 2.74
CA ASP A 59 11.20 -9.38 1.41
C ASP A 59 10.80 -7.92 1.23
N ARG A 60 9.52 -7.60 1.47
CA ARG A 60 8.98 -6.24 1.33
C ARG A 60 7.67 -6.05 2.10
N VAL A 61 7.28 -4.79 2.23
CA VAL A 61 5.99 -4.36 2.79
C VAL A 61 5.12 -3.79 1.67
N GLU A 62 3.89 -4.26 1.54
CA GLU A 62 2.90 -3.84 0.53
C GLU A 62 1.65 -3.26 1.20
N ASP A 63 0.79 -2.60 0.42
CA ASP A 63 -0.56 -2.12 0.82
C ASP A 63 -0.58 -1.30 2.12
N VAL A 64 0.36 -0.38 2.26
CA VAL A 64 0.51 0.41 3.49
C VAL A 64 -0.58 1.48 3.59
N GLU A 65 -1.32 1.42 4.68
CA GLU A 65 -2.33 2.40 5.05
C GLU A 65 -2.10 2.88 6.49
N LYS A 66 -2.46 4.13 6.75
CA LYS A 66 -2.44 4.70 8.10
C LYS A 66 -3.78 5.32 8.46
N GLN A 67 -4.07 5.34 9.76
CA GLN A 67 -5.25 5.99 10.33
C GLN A 67 -4.88 6.67 11.64
N VAL A 68 -5.25 7.94 11.78
CA VAL A 68 -5.09 8.69 13.03
C VAL A 68 -6.16 8.26 14.02
N VAL A 69 -5.74 7.89 15.24
CA VAL A 69 -6.61 7.50 16.37
C VAL A 69 -6.07 8.18 17.65
N ALA A 70 -6.26 7.58 18.83
CA ALA A 70 -5.45 7.89 20.02
C ALA A 70 -4.00 7.36 19.85
N GLY A 71 -3.30 7.86 18.84
CA GLY A 71 -2.08 7.28 18.28
C GLY A 71 -2.18 7.14 16.76
N MET A 72 -1.53 6.12 16.20
CA MET A 72 -1.57 5.80 14.78
C MET A 72 -1.81 4.31 14.58
N ASN A 73 -2.81 3.95 13.79
CA ASN A 73 -2.90 2.59 13.25
C ASN A 73 -2.11 2.55 11.93
N TYR A 74 -1.31 1.51 11.78
CA TYR A 74 -0.68 1.12 10.52
C TYR A 74 -1.24 -0.22 10.09
N ARG A 75 -1.75 -0.31 8.87
CA ARG A 75 -2.20 -1.56 8.25
C ARG A 75 -1.35 -1.81 7.01
N PHE A 76 -0.81 -3.01 6.85
CA PHE A 76 0.05 -3.35 5.73
C PHE A 76 0.14 -4.87 5.55
N THR A 77 0.65 -5.28 4.40
CA THR A 77 0.93 -6.68 4.07
C THR A 77 2.44 -6.92 4.16
N LEU A 78 2.87 -7.84 5.01
CA LEU A 78 4.22 -8.36 5.02
C LEU A 78 4.32 -9.44 3.94
N VAL A 79 5.29 -9.32 3.03
CA VAL A 79 5.62 -10.35 2.04
C VAL A 79 6.95 -10.98 2.43
N LEU A 80 6.93 -12.28 2.66
CA LEU A 80 8.12 -13.06 3.02
C LEU A 80 8.82 -13.58 1.77
N LYS A 81 10.10 -13.93 1.91
CA LYS A 81 10.94 -14.46 0.82
C LYS A 81 10.46 -15.79 0.25
N ASP A 82 9.77 -16.59 1.04
CA ASP A 82 9.14 -17.85 0.61
C ASP A 82 7.78 -17.65 -0.10
N GLY A 83 7.32 -16.40 -0.20
CA GLY A 83 6.06 -16.04 -0.83
C GLY A 83 4.86 -16.01 0.12
N HIS A 84 5.02 -16.42 1.38
CA HIS A 84 3.97 -16.28 2.38
C HIS A 84 3.67 -14.80 2.62
N LYS A 85 2.40 -14.49 2.91
CA LYS A 85 1.94 -13.13 3.13
C LYS A 85 1.16 -13.02 4.42
N TRP A 86 1.38 -11.95 5.16
CA TRP A 86 0.66 -11.63 6.39
C TRP A 86 0.06 -10.24 6.30
N LYS A 87 -1.27 -10.16 6.41
CA LYS A 87 -1.95 -8.88 6.60
C LYS A 87 -1.96 -8.55 8.08
N VAL A 88 -1.44 -7.39 8.45
CA VAL A 88 -1.30 -7.01 9.86
C VAL A 88 -1.81 -5.60 10.12
N GLN A 89 -2.19 -5.35 11.38
CA GLN A 89 -2.48 -4.02 11.88
C GLN A 89 -1.75 -3.77 13.20
N VAL A 90 -0.92 -2.73 13.22
CA VAL A 90 -0.16 -2.31 14.39
C VAL A 90 -0.67 -0.96 14.87
N TRP A 91 -1.00 -0.86 16.15
CA TRP A 91 -1.32 0.40 16.81
C TRP A 91 -0.08 0.97 17.50
N ALA A 92 0.43 2.09 16.99
CA ALA A 92 1.43 2.91 17.65
C ALA A 92 0.74 3.87 18.63
N LYS A 93 0.94 3.64 19.93
CA LYS A 93 0.29 4.38 21.01
C LYS A 93 1.02 5.71 21.27
N LEU A 94 0.33 6.62 21.97
CA LEU A 94 0.89 7.92 22.35
C LEU A 94 2.10 7.82 23.29
N ASP A 95 2.22 6.73 24.05
CA ASP A 95 3.35 6.46 24.96
C ASP A 95 4.59 5.87 24.24
N ARG A 96 4.52 5.74 22.91
CA ARG A 96 5.54 5.13 22.03
C ARG A 96 5.67 3.61 22.13
N SER A 97 4.73 2.93 22.79
CA SER A 97 4.58 1.48 22.66
C SER A 97 3.80 1.10 21.40
N TYR A 98 3.96 -0.13 20.96
CA TYR A 98 3.25 -0.73 19.83
C TYR A 98 2.40 -1.90 20.31
N GLU A 99 1.33 -2.21 19.58
CA GLU A 99 0.48 -3.38 19.81
C GLU A 99 0.03 -3.98 18.48
N LEU A 100 0.15 -5.30 18.35
CA LEU A 100 -0.35 -6.02 17.18
C LEU A 100 -1.84 -6.28 17.42
N THR A 101 -2.68 -5.52 16.73
CA THR A 101 -4.15 -5.55 16.93
C THR A 101 -4.85 -6.50 15.97
N HIS A 102 -4.19 -6.87 14.87
CA HIS A 102 -4.68 -7.84 13.90
C HIS A 102 -3.51 -8.49 13.16
N SER A 103 -3.65 -9.79 12.88
CA SER A 103 -2.76 -10.55 12.02
C SER A 103 -3.52 -11.69 11.37
N GLU A 104 -3.34 -11.84 10.06
CA GLU A 104 -3.95 -12.90 9.26
C GLU A 104 -2.95 -13.37 8.20
N GLU A 105 -2.71 -14.69 8.14
CA GLU A 105 -1.94 -15.29 7.05
C GLU A 105 -2.82 -15.36 5.79
N VAL A 106 -2.35 -14.74 4.71
CA VAL A 106 -3.05 -14.68 3.45
C VAL A 106 -2.74 -15.94 2.65
N HIS A 107 -3.72 -16.83 2.55
CA HIS A 107 -3.63 -18.03 1.72
C HIS A 107 -4.04 -17.69 0.29
N ALA A 108 -3.13 -17.85 -0.67
CA ALA A 108 -3.49 -17.79 -2.08
C ALA A 108 -4.32 -19.05 -2.44
N HIS A 109 -5.52 -18.85 -2.99
CA HIS A 109 -6.38 -19.93 -3.49
C HIS A 109 -5.95 -20.42 -4.87
#